data_AF-A0A0K9NTJ9-F1
#
_entry.id   AF-A0A0K9NTJ9-F1
#
_cell.length_a   1.000
_cell.length_b   1.000
_cell.length_c   1.000
_cell.angle_alpha   90.00
_cell.angle_beta   90.00
_cell.angle_gamma   90.00
#
_symmetry.space_group_name_H-M   'P 1'
#
loop_
_entity.id
_entity.type
_entity.pdbx_description
1 polymer ?
#
loop_
_entity_poly.entity_id
_entity_poly.type
_entity_poly.pdbx_seq_one_letter_code
_entity_poly.pdbx_strand_id
1 'polypeptide(L)'
;MLALLSPYPPPCTIRVSSFTTSASPWCGRKVQLNQSSFHGIRLQVAMPIQRLPIVKARAVGVRMMAKREEELKEIRTKSTDEINEEVVDLKGELLMLRLQRSARNEFKSSEFRRMRKKIARMLTVKREREIEEGINKRLSRKMDRKWKRSIVVRPPPSLRKKQEEEKKEADAKSSSA
;
A
#
# COMPACT_ATOMS: atom_id res chain seq x y z
N MET A 1 27.50 -26.24 56.43
CA MET A 1 28.40 -25.07 56.27
C MET A 1 29.07 -25.15 54.90
N LEU A 2 29.36 -23.98 54.30
CA LEU A 2 29.86 -23.72 52.92
C LEU A 2 28.70 -23.42 51.93
N ALA A 3 28.19 -22.18 51.92
CA ALA A 3 28.64 -21.01 51.13
C ALA A 3 28.23 -21.14 49.64
N LEU A 4 27.06 -20.62 49.23
CA LEU A 4 26.86 -19.28 48.64
C LEU A 4 27.90 -18.90 47.57
N LEU A 5 27.50 -18.80 46.29
CA LEU A 5 27.44 -17.55 45.48
C LEU A 5 27.29 -17.88 43.98
N SER A 6 26.19 -17.42 43.38
CA SER A 6 26.13 -17.06 41.95
C SER A 6 26.79 -15.68 41.76
N PRO A 7 27.32 -15.36 40.57
CA PRO A 7 26.89 -14.08 40.00
C PRO A 7 26.68 -14.03 38.48
N TYR A 8 25.64 -13.30 38.12
CA TYR A 8 25.27 -12.72 36.83
C TYR A 8 26.39 -11.93 36.13
N PRO A 9 26.37 -11.80 34.78
CA PRO A 9 27.18 -10.81 34.07
C PRO A 9 26.57 -9.39 34.15
N PRO A 10 27.39 -8.32 34.17
CA PRO A 10 26.94 -6.95 34.38
C PRO A 10 26.42 -6.25 33.09
N PRO A 11 25.57 -5.21 33.23
CA PRO A 11 25.15 -4.35 32.12
C PRO A 11 26.24 -3.33 31.74
N CYS A 12 26.53 -3.23 30.44
CA CYS A 12 27.43 -2.24 29.87
C CYS A 12 26.91 -0.81 30.10
N THR A 13 27.60 -0.05 30.94
CA THR A 13 27.43 1.39 31.11
C THR A 13 28.08 2.13 29.94
N ILE A 14 27.29 2.84 29.13
CA ILE A 14 27.82 3.80 28.15
C ILE A 14 27.83 5.19 28.78
N ARG A 15 29.04 5.73 28.78
CA ARG A 15 29.53 7.00 29.29
C ARG A 15 28.83 8.18 28.62
N VAL A 16 28.34 9.11 29.44
CA VAL A 16 27.83 10.42 29.01
C VAL A 16 29.04 11.32 28.76
N SER A 17 29.22 11.81 27.53
CA SER A 17 30.17 12.88 27.23
C SER A 17 29.40 14.13 26.81
N SER A 18 29.35 15.09 27.71
CA SER A 18 28.99 16.49 27.49
C SER A 18 30.05 17.16 26.62
N PHE A 19 29.69 17.84 25.52
CA PHE A 19 30.50 18.94 24.98
C PHE A 19 29.63 19.94 24.19
N THR A 20 29.46 21.11 24.82
CA THR A 20 29.54 22.49 24.29
C THR A 20 28.80 22.88 23.00
N THR A 21 27.90 23.85 23.20
CA THR A 21 27.35 24.82 22.25
C THR A 21 28.43 25.63 21.52
N SER A 22 28.38 25.70 20.20
CA SER A 22 28.88 26.85 19.44
C SER A 22 28.09 27.04 18.14
N ALA A 23 27.79 28.31 17.84
CA ALA A 23 26.89 28.76 16.78
C ALA A 23 27.57 28.87 15.39
N SER A 24 26.76 28.62 14.36
CA SER A 24 26.82 29.16 12.98
C SER A 24 28.01 28.81 12.04
N PRO A 25 27.92 28.97 10.70
CA PRO A 25 26.75 29.09 9.81
C PRO A 25 26.70 28.00 8.71
N TRP A 26 25.56 27.94 8.02
CA TRP A 26 25.35 27.21 6.76
C TRP A 26 26.47 27.43 5.74
N CYS A 27 27.08 26.32 5.28
CA CYS A 27 27.67 26.18 3.94
C CYS A 27 27.78 24.69 3.58
N GLY A 28 27.23 24.30 2.42
CA GLY A 28 27.56 23.10 1.63
C GLY A 28 27.83 21.77 2.36
N ARG A 29 26.77 21.02 2.71
CA ARG A 29 26.89 19.66 3.22
C ARG A 29 27.33 18.69 2.10
N LYS A 30 28.65 18.51 1.91
CA LYS A 30 29.19 17.33 1.22
C LYS A 30 28.92 16.12 2.11
N VAL A 31 28.02 15.24 1.69
CA VAL A 31 27.79 13.95 2.35
C VAL A 31 29.04 13.10 2.12
N GLN A 32 29.93 13.08 3.11
CA GLN A 32 30.96 12.05 3.21
C GLN A 32 30.23 10.73 3.46
N LEU A 33 30.12 9.90 2.42
CA LEU A 33 29.71 8.51 2.60
C LEU A 33 30.77 7.82 3.45
N ASN A 34 30.35 7.40 4.65
CA ASN A 34 31.15 6.60 5.56
C ASN A 34 31.78 5.43 4.81
N GLN A 35 33.09 5.31 4.98
CA GLN A 35 33.91 4.23 4.46
C GLN A 35 33.37 2.89 4.98
N SER A 36 32.90 2.02 4.08
CA SER A 36 32.69 0.61 4.39
C SER A 36 34.04 -0.11 4.30
N SER A 37 34.36 -0.95 5.27
CA SER A 37 35.60 -1.74 5.35
C SER A 37 35.59 -2.97 4.43
N PHE A 38 34.85 -2.93 3.31
CA PHE A 38 34.68 -4.08 2.43
C PHE A 38 35.82 -4.13 1.40
N HIS A 39 36.85 -4.93 1.68
CA HIS A 39 37.99 -5.18 0.79
C HIS A 39 37.61 -6.22 -0.30
N GLY A 40 36.55 -5.95 -1.06
CA GLY A 40 36.17 -6.74 -2.22
C GLY A 40 36.86 -6.23 -3.49
N ILE A 41 37.25 -7.14 -4.38
CA ILE A 41 37.90 -6.85 -5.67
C ILE A 41 37.09 -5.79 -6.43
N ARG A 42 37.68 -4.60 -6.60
CA ARG A 42 37.10 -3.48 -7.33
C ARG A 42 37.31 -3.73 -8.82
N LEU A 43 36.38 -4.43 -9.46
CA LEU A 43 36.32 -4.44 -10.94
C LEU A 43 36.00 -3.02 -11.39
N GLN A 44 37.02 -2.27 -11.84
CA GLN A 44 36.84 -1.00 -12.51
C GLN A 44 36.29 -1.25 -13.91
N VAL A 45 34.99 -1.50 -14.00
CA VAL A 45 34.31 -1.40 -15.29
C VAL A 45 34.10 0.09 -15.54
N ALA A 46 35.00 0.70 -16.30
CA ALA A 46 34.82 2.03 -16.85
C ALA A 46 33.66 1.99 -17.86
N MET A 47 32.43 2.09 -17.36
CA MET A 47 31.26 2.34 -18.20
C MET A 47 31.33 3.82 -18.59
N PRO A 48 31.50 4.17 -19.88
CA PRO A 48 31.33 5.56 -20.30
C PRO A 48 29.90 5.96 -19.94
N ILE A 49 29.74 7.14 -19.33
CA ILE A 49 28.43 7.74 -19.02
C ILE A 49 27.74 8.01 -20.36
N GLN A 50 27.05 6.99 -20.89
CA GLN A 50 26.15 7.15 -22.01
C GLN A 50 24.99 7.99 -21.50
N ARG A 51 24.94 9.25 -21.97
CA ARG A 51 23.81 10.15 -21.75
C ARG A 51 22.57 9.41 -22.28
N LEU A 52 21.73 8.94 -21.36
CA LEU A 52 20.43 8.37 -21.73
C LEU A 52 19.69 9.39 -22.59
N PRO A 53 19.09 8.98 -23.73
CA PRO A 53 18.28 9.90 -24.50
C PRO A 53 17.17 10.42 -23.60
N ILE A 54 17.05 11.74 -23.52
CA ILE A 54 15.87 12.42 -22.95
C ILE A 54 14.67 11.82 -23.68
N VAL A 55 13.95 10.95 -22.98
CA VAL A 55 12.67 10.43 -23.45
C VAL A 55 11.76 11.64 -23.59
N LYS A 56 11.47 12.04 -24.84
CA LYS A 56 10.44 13.04 -25.16
C LYS A 56 9.22 12.69 -24.32
N ALA A 57 8.87 13.58 -23.39
CA ALA A 57 7.64 13.45 -22.62
C ALA A 57 6.50 13.41 -23.63
N ARG A 58 5.95 12.21 -23.87
CA ARG A 58 4.81 12.04 -24.76
C ARG A 58 3.68 12.88 -24.16
N ALA A 59 3.31 13.96 -24.84
CA ALA A 59 2.17 14.78 -24.44
C ALA A 59 0.98 13.84 -24.23
N VAL A 60 0.56 13.68 -22.98
CA VAL A 60 -0.56 12.82 -22.62
C VAL A 60 -1.79 13.59 -23.08
N GLY A 61 -2.24 13.31 -24.31
CA GLY A 61 -3.47 13.88 -24.84
C GLY A 61 -4.56 13.73 -23.79
N VAL A 62 -5.12 14.87 -23.37
CA VAL A 62 -6.22 14.95 -22.41
C VAL A 62 -7.44 14.31 -23.08
N ARG A 63 -7.56 12.98 -22.96
CA ARG A 63 -8.83 12.32 -23.23
C ARG A 63 -9.79 12.84 -22.18
N MET A 64 -10.78 13.64 -22.58
CA MET A 64 -11.87 14.06 -21.70
C MET A 64 -12.46 12.81 -21.05
N MET A 65 -12.37 12.73 -19.72
CA MET A 65 -12.68 11.51 -18.97
C MET A 65 -14.05 11.62 -18.31
N ALA A 66 -15.13 11.70 -19.10
CA ALA A 66 -16.50 11.75 -18.57
C ALA A 66 -16.74 10.69 -17.47
N LYS A 67 -16.35 9.44 -17.75
CA LYS A 67 -16.45 8.32 -16.79
C LYS A 67 -15.61 8.49 -15.52
N ARG A 68 -14.46 9.17 -15.59
CA ARG A 68 -13.64 9.41 -14.39
C ARG A 68 -14.31 10.42 -13.47
N GLU A 69 -14.89 11.45 -14.05
CA GLU A 69 -15.55 12.53 -13.33
C GLU A 69 -16.83 12.03 -12.68
N GLU A 70 -17.62 11.22 -13.39
CA GLU A 70 -18.77 10.49 -12.84
C GLU A 70 -18.36 9.62 -11.64
N GLU A 71 -17.35 8.75 -11.81
CA GLU A 71 -16.83 7.92 -10.72
C GLU A 71 -16.38 8.77 -9.52
N LEU A 72 -15.76 9.94 -9.73
CA LEU A 72 -15.34 10.80 -8.62
C LEU A 72 -16.52 11.46 -7.90
N LYS A 73 -17.58 11.83 -8.63
CA LYS A 73 -18.81 12.37 -8.04
C LYS A 73 -19.49 11.30 -7.17
N GLU A 74 -19.62 10.08 -7.67
CA GLU A 74 -20.19 8.94 -6.92
C GLU A 74 -19.43 8.63 -5.64
N ILE A 75 -18.10 8.75 -5.65
CA ILE A 75 -17.28 8.45 -4.47
C ILE A 75 -17.47 9.53 -3.40
N ARG A 76 -17.63 10.79 -3.82
CA ARG A 76 -17.85 11.91 -2.90
C ARG A 76 -19.20 11.85 -2.22
N THR A 77 -20.23 11.28 -2.86
CA THR A 77 -21.57 11.10 -2.27
C THR A 77 -21.64 9.96 -1.26
N LYS A 78 -20.75 8.95 -1.35
CA LYS A 78 -20.74 7.78 -0.46
C LYS A 78 -20.26 8.09 0.94
N SER A 79 -20.76 7.34 1.93
CA SER A 79 -20.28 7.42 3.31
C SER A 79 -18.87 6.82 3.47
N THR A 80 -18.17 7.13 4.57
CA THR A 80 -16.81 6.62 4.83
C THR A 80 -16.79 5.10 5.04
N ASP A 81 -17.87 4.53 5.57
CA ASP A 81 -18.00 3.10 5.82
C ASP A 81 -18.28 2.33 4.53
N GLU A 82 -19.20 2.81 3.69
CA GLU A 82 -19.40 2.31 2.33
C GLU A 82 -18.09 2.32 1.52
N ILE A 83 -17.30 3.39 1.65
CA ILE A 83 -15.99 3.48 1.00
C ILE A 83 -15.07 2.34 1.45
N ASN A 84 -15.08 1.98 2.73
CA ASN A 84 -14.23 0.91 3.26
C ASN A 84 -14.70 -0.47 2.78
N GLU A 85 -16.01 -0.70 2.73
CA GLU A 85 -16.61 -1.95 2.26
C GLU A 85 -16.31 -2.17 0.78
N GLU A 86 -16.56 -1.17 -0.07
CA GLU A 86 -16.26 -1.22 -1.49
C GLU A 86 -14.77 -1.47 -1.77
N VAL A 87 -13.88 -0.90 -0.96
CA VAL A 87 -12.44 -1.14 -1.08
C VAL A 87 -12.08 -2.60 -0.79
N VAL A 88 -12.75 -3.25 0.16
CA VAL A 88 -12.55 -4.67 0.46
C VAL A 88 -13.08 -5.54 -0.69
N ASP A 89 -14.27 -5.22 -1.19
CA ASP A 89 -14.90 -5.97 -2.28
C ASP A 89 -14.11 -5.88 -3.59
N LEU A 90 -13.68 -4.69 -3.98
CA LEU A 90 -12.84 -4.48 -5.17
C LEU A 90 -11.49 -5.20 -5.05
N LYS A 91 -10.93 -5.33 -3.85
CA LYS A 91 -9.71 -6.13 -3.63
C LYS A 91 -9.98 -7.62 -3.76
N GLY A 92 -11.13 -8.10 -3.30
CA GLY A 92 -11.56 -9.50 -3.47
C GLY A 92 -11.76 -9.84 -4.94
N GLU A 93 -12.43 -8.98 -5.70
CA GLU A 93 -12.58 -9.15 -7.15
C GLU A 93 -11.23 -9.12 -7.88
N LEU A 94 -10.28 -8.26 -7.44
CA LEU A 94 -8.95 -8.18 -8.02
C LEU A 94 -8.18 -9.48 -7.80
N LEU A 95 -8.37 -10.15 -6.66
CA LEU A 95 -7.82 -11.48 -6.40
C LEU A 95 -8.37 -12.49 -7.39
N MET A 96 -9.69 -12.49 -7.63
CA MET A 96 -10.32 -13.41 -8.58
C MET A 96 -9.78 -13.22 -10.00
N LEU A 97 -9.62 -11.98 -10.46
CA LEU A 97 -8.99 -11.70 -11.74
C LEU A 97 -7.55 -12.22 -11.81
N ARG A 98 -6.79 -12.17 -10.70
CA ARG A 98 -5.43 -12.74 -10.65
C ARG A 98 -5.46 -14.26 -10.80
N LEU A 99 -6.40 -14.93 -10.14
CA LEU A 99 -6.58 -16.38 -10.23
C LEU A 99 -7.02 -16.81 -11.63
N GLN A 100 -7.96 -16.09 -12.25
CA GLN A 100 -8.34 -16.31 -13.65
C GLN A 100 -7.16 -16.16 -14.61
N ARG A 101 -6.33 -15.13 -14.39
CA ARG A 101 -5.12 -14.92 -15.18
C ARG A 101 -4.11 -16.04 -15.03
N SER A 102 -3.91 -16.59 -13.83
CA SER A 102 -3.03 -17.75 -13.64
C SER A 102 -3.61 -19.02 -14.23
N ALA A 103 -4.93 -19.20 -14.18
CA ALA A 103 -5.64 -20.31 -14.82
C ALA A 103 -5.63 -20.23 -16.36
N ARG A 104 -5.11 -19.14 -16.94
CA ARG A 104 -5.13 -18.85 -18.38
C ARG A 104 -6.53 -18.79 -18.99
N ASN A 105 -7.52 -18.44 -18.17
CA ASN A 105 -8.87 -18.14 -18.65
C ASN A 105 -8.86 -16.82 -19.43
N GLU A 106 -9.88 -16.62 -20.24
CA GLU A 106 -10.07 -15.36 -20.95
C GLU A 106 -10.53 -14.27 -19.97
N PHE A 107 -9.75 -13.18 -19.88
CA PHE A 107 -10.09 -12.02 -19.05
C PHE A 107 -9.70 -10.71 -19.77
N LYS A 108 -10.38 -9.63 -19.40
CA LYS A 108 -10.09 -8.29 -19.91
C LYS A 108 -8.94 -7.65 -19.13
N SER A 109 -7.81 -7.38 -19.79
CA SER A 109 -6.62 -6.78 -19.14
C SER A 109 -6.85 -5.35 -18.64
N SER A 110 -7.83 -4.64 -19.20
CA SER A 110 -8.24 -3.30 -18.76
C SER A 110 -8.76 -3.30 -17.33
N GLU A 111 -9.40 -4.38 -16.88
CA GLU A 111 -10.08 -4.44 -15.58
C GLU A 111 -9.08 -4.35 -14.43
N PHE A 112 -7.91 -4.99 -14.56
CA PHE A 112 -6.80 -4.81 -13.62
C PHE A 112 -6.43 -3.34 -13.40
N ARG A 113 -6.38 -2.55 -14.48
CA ARG A 113 -6.02 -1.13 -14.39
C ARG A 113 -7.19 -0.30 -13.86
N ARG A 114 -8.42 -0.58 -14.29
CA ARG A 114 -9.63 0.11 -13.85
C ARG A 114 -9.85 -0.06 -12.36
N MET A 115 -9.87 -1.31 -11.88
CA MET A 115 -10.08 -1.63 -10.47
C MET A 115 -9.01 -1.04 -9.55
N ARG A 116 -7.72 -1.17 -9.90
CA ARG A 116 -6.63 -0.54 -9.12
C ARG A 116 -6.77 0.99 -9.05
N LYS A 117 -7.17 1.63 -10.15
CA LYS A 117 -7.41 3.07 -10.18
C LYS A 117 -8.66 3.46 -9.39
N LYS A 118 -9.71 2.64 -9.39
CA LYS A 118 -10.92 2.87 -8.59
C LYS A 118 -10.60 2.83 -7.09
N ILE A 119 -9.90 1.78 -6.63
CA ILE A 119 -9.42 1.67 -5.24
C ILE A 119 -8.57 2.88 -4.84
N ALA A 120 -7.66 3.32 -5.72
CA ALA A 120 -6.82 4.48 -5.44
C ALA A 120 -7.66 5.75 -5.21
N ARG A 121 -8.70 5.99 -6.03
CA ARG A 121 -9.58 7.17 -5.89
C ARG A 121 -10.42 7.13 -4.62
N MET A 122 -10.92 5.95 -4.23
CA MET A 122 -11.63 5.75 -2.96
C MET A 122 -10.76 6.17 -1.77
N LEU A 123 -9.49 5.72 -1.78
CA LEU A 123 -8.54 6.02 -0.70
C LEU A 123 -8.08 7.47 -0.70
N THR A 124 -8.03 8.15 -1.84
CA THR A 124 -7.74 9.59 -1.88
C THR A 124 -8.87 10.41 -1.27
N VAL A 125 -10.12 10.12 -1.63
CA VAL A 125 -11.28 10.83 -1.06
C VAL A 125 -11.38 10.59 0.46
N LYS A 126 -11.15 9.36 0.91
CA LYS A 126 -11.05 9.07 2.35
C LYS A 126 -9.97 9.92 3.03
N ARG A 127 -8.81 10.07 2.40
CA ARG A 127 -7.70 10.85 2.96
C ARG A 127 -7.98 12.36 2.93
N GLU A 128 -8.70 12.86 1.92
CA GLU A 128 -9.16 14.26 1.85
C GLU A 128 -10.05 14.58 3.05
N ARG A 129 -11.03 13.73 3.37
CA ARG A 129 -11.91 13.87 4.54
C ARG A 129 -11.12 13.87 5.86
N GLU A 130 -10.16 12.95 6.03
CA GLU A 130 -9.29 12.96 7.23
C GLU A 130 -8.45 14.25 7.36
N ILE A 131 -8.13 14.92 6.25
CA ILE A 131 -7.40 16.19 6.27
C ILE A 131 -8.33 17.34 6.66
N GLU A 132 -9.57 17.34 6.17
CA GLU A 132 -10.61 18.31 6.55
C GLU A 132 -10.93 18.23 8.05
N GLU A 133 -10.94 17.03 8.62
CA GLU A 133 -11.05 16.79 10.07
C GLU A 133 -9.81 17.23 10.87
N GLY A 134 -8.70 17.58 10.20
CA GLY A 134 -7.46 18.03 10.85
C GLY A 134 -6.58 16.88 11.38
N ILE A 135 -6.77 15.64 10.93
CA ILE A 135 -6.02 14.49 11.44
C ILE A 135 -4.57 14.49 10.91
N ASN A 136 -3.63 14.57 11.85
CA ASN A 136 -2.20 14.43 11.61
C ASN A 136 -1.84 13.11 10.91
N LYS A 137 -0.81 13.13 10.04
CA LYS A 137 -0.31 11.94 9.30
C LYS A 137 0.01 10.75 10.21
N ARG A 138 0.50 11.01 11.43
CA ARG A 138 0.84 9.95 12.40
C ARG A 138 -0.40 9.25 12.96
N LEU A 139 -1.46 9.99 13.25
CA LEU A 139 -2.72 9.45 13.76
C LEU A 139 -3.45 8.67 12.67
N SER A 140 -3.52 9.22 11.46
CA SER A 140 -4.08 8.53 10.28
C SER A 140 -3.43 7.15 10.07
N ARG A 141 -2.09 7.04 10.13
CA ARG A 141 -1.38 5.75 10.04
C ARG A 141 -1.73 4.78 11.16
N LYS A 142 -1.93 5.26 12.40
CA LYS A 142 -2.34 4.39 13.52
C LYS A 142 -3.74 3.82 13.28
N MET A 143 -4.67 4.67 12.83
CA MET A 143 -6.04 4.27 12.48
C MET A 143 -6.07 3.30 11.30
N ASP A 144 -5.33 3.58 10.22
CA ASP A 144 -5.22 2.69 9.05
C ASP A 144 -4.63 1.32 9.43
N ARG A 145 -3.61 1.27 10.28
CA ARG A 145 -3.06 0.01 10.81
C ARG A 145 -4.05 -0.74 11.70
N LYS A 146 -4.85 -0.03 12.51
CA LYS A 146 -5.90 -0.65 13.34
C LYS A 146 -6.98 -1.25 12.44
N TRP A 147 -7.45 -0.49 11.45
CA TRP A 147 -8.43 -0.95 10.47
C TRP A 147 -7.93 -2.15 9.67
N LYS A 148 -6.72 -2.10 9.11
CA LYS A 148 -6.14 -3.24 8.37
C LYS A 148 -6.05 -4.53 9.18
N ARG A 149 -5.85 -4.43 10.50
CA ARG A 149 -5.83 -5.58 11.41
C ARG A 149 -7.23 -6.12 11.70
N SER A 150 -8.26 -5.28 11.67
CA SER A 150 -9.65 -5.70 11.92
C SER A 150 -10.37 -6.24 10.68
N ILE A 151 -9.76 -6.18 9.49
CA ILE A 151 -10.40 -6.67 8.26
C ILE A 151 -10.52 -8.20 8.33
N VAL A 152 -11.75 -8.68 8.35
CA VAL A 152 -12.07 -10.10 8.17
C VAL A 152 -12.14 -10.39 6.66
N VAL A 153 -11.46 -11.45 6.23
CA VAL A 153 -11.46 -11.86 4.82
C VAL A 153 -12.84 -12.41 4.46
N ARG A 154 -13.46 -11.80 3.47
CA ARG A 154 -14.80 -12.13 2.98
C ARG A 154 -14.71 -12.60 1.51
N PRO A 155 -15.51 -13.59 1.07
CA PRO A 155 -15.57 -13.94 -0.35
C PRO A 155 -16.12 -12.76 -1.16
N PRO A 156 -15.61 -12.52 -2.39
CA PRO A 156 -16.02 -11.38 -3.20
C PRO A 156 -17.50 -11.45 -3.61
N PRO A 157 -18.17 -10.31 -3.78
CA PRO A 157 -19.61 -10.26 -4.03
C PRO A 157 -20.03 -10.95 -5.34
N SER A 158 -19.18 -10.94 -6.36
CA SER A 158 -19.44 -11.65 -7.62
C SER A 158 -19.56 -13.16 -7.47
N LEU A 159 -18.81 -13.76 -6.53
CA LEU A 159 -18.95 -15.18 -6.20
C LEU A 159 -20.17 -15.44 -5.34
N ARG A 160 -20.45 -14.56 -4.37
CA ARG A 160 -21.62 -14.69 -3.51
C ARG A 160 -22.91 -14.72 -4.32
N LYS A 161 -23.05 -13.80 -5.27
CA LYS A 161 -24.21 -13.74 -6.18
C LYS A 161 -24.40 -15.04 -6.96
N LYS A 162 -23.34 -15.59 -7.55
CA LYS A 162 -23.40 -16.88 -8.26
C LYS A 162 -23.81 -18.03 -7.35
N GLN A 163 -23.23 -18.10 -6.15
CA GLN A 163 -23.57 -19.14 -5.17
C GLN A 163 -25.01 -19.01 -4.66
N GLU A 164 -25.51 -17.80 -4.49
CA GLU A 164 -26.90 -17.54 -4.09
C GLU A 164 -27.89 -17.91 -5.20
N GLU A 165 -27.55 -17.63 -6.46
CA GLU A 165 -28.33 -18.04 -7.63
C GLU A 165 -28.38 -19.57 -7.75
N GLU A 166 -27.22 -20.24 -7.68
CA GLU A 166 -27.13 -21.71 -7.71
C GLU A 166 -27.92 -22.38 -6.58
N LYS A 167 -27.89 -21.79 -5.37
CA LYS A 167 -28.67 -22.29 -4.23
C LYS A 167 -30.17 -22.12 -4.45
N LYS A 168 -30.62 -20.96 -4.94
CA LYS A 168 -32.04 -20.73 -5.26
C LYS A 168 -32.54 -21.70 -6.33
N GLU A 169 -31.73 -22.00 -7.33
CA GLU A 169 -32.05 -22.99 -8.35
C GLU A 169 -32.11 -24.42 -7.79
N ALA A 170 -31.21 -24.77 -6.86
CA ALA A 170 -31.24 -26.07 -6.18
C ALA A 170 -32.46 -26.22 -5.28
N ASP A 171 -32.79 -25.18 -4.51
CA ASP A 171 -33.97 -25.16 -3.63
C ASP A 171 -35.26 -25.29 -4.45
N ALA A 172 -35.37 -24.55 -5.56
CA ALA A 172 -36.52 -24.64 -6.48
C ALA A 172 -36.67 -26.03 -7.14
N LYS A 173 -35.56 -26.71 -7.44
CA LYS A 173 -35.58 -28.09 -7.96
C LYS A 173 -35.95 -29.10 -6.88
N SER A 174 -35.53 -28.88 -5.64
CA SER A 174 -35.87 -29.74 -4.50
C SER A 174 -37.31 -29.56 -4.00
N SER A 175 -37.92 -28.38 -4.19
CA SER A 175 -39.31 -28.11 -3.83
C SER A 175 -40.32 -28.52 -4.91
N SER A 176 -39.84 -28.98 -6.07
CA SER A 176 -40.66 -29.45 -7.19
C SER A 176 -40.59 -30.98 -7.37
N ALA A 177 -39.93 -31.69 -6.46
CA ALA A 177 -39.87 -33.15 -6.38
C ALA A 177 -40.55 -33.61 -5.07
#